data_AF-A0A521VUA1-F1
#
_entry.id   AF-A0A521VUA1-F1
#
_cell.length_a   1.000
_cell.length_b   1.000
_cell.length_c   1.000
_cell.angle_alpha   90.00
_cell.angle_beta   90.00
_cell.angle_gamma   90.00
#
_symmetry.space_group_name_H-M   'P 1'
#
loop_
_entity.id
_entity.type
_entity.pdbx_description
1 polymer ?
#
loop_
_entity_poly.entity_id
_entity_poly.type
_entity_poly.pdbx_seq_one_letter_code
_entity_poly.pdbx_strand_id
1 'polypeptide(L)'
;MSTDNKPIVDPHTGTQTTGHVWDDIQELNTPLPRWWVWLFYATIVWSVGYWIVYPTWPLISSYTGGVFEWRSRNAIVEDLAALKARRGDNMAKLAAATPEQIIANPEMLAFARAVAKPVFAENCAPCHGAGGAGAKGYPNLNDDDWLWGGKLADIQQTILHGARSTDDKGHQGSMPAFGRDNMLKKEEIAAVADYARSLSGLPVEAGANLAAGQKLFADNCAACHGDDGKGNRELGAPNLTDKIWLYGSDKATIVEGITNGRGGVMPAWQERLDDVTVKALTVYVHTFGGGEK
;
A
#
# COMPACT_ATOMS: atom_id res chain seq x y z
N MET A 1 56.09 -21.57 -8.19
CA MET A 1 56.05 -23.02 -8.48
C MET A 1 56.79 -23.70 -7.34
N SER A 2 56.08 -24.50 -6.53
CA SER A 2 56.61 -25.18 -5.35
C SER A 2 57.86 -26.00 -5.70
N THR A 3 58.98 -25.76 -5.02
CA THR A 3 60.28 -26.37 -5.33
C THR A 3 60.62 -27.63 -4.53
N ASP A 4 59.72 -28.10 -3.66
CA ASP A 4 59.86 -29.39 -2.97
C ASP A 4 58.55 -30.19 -3.06
N ASN A 5 58.57 -31.25 -3.87
CA ASN A 5 57.43 -32.10 -4.19
C ASN A 5 57.37 -33.37 -3.32
N LYS A 6 57.74 -33.26 -2.05
CA LYS A 6 57.85 -34.44 -1.16
C LYS A 6 56.83 -34.34 -0.04
N PRO A 7 55.93 -35.35 0.10
CA PRO A 7 55.07 -35.47 1.28
C PRO A 7 55.90 -35.41 2.57
N ILE A 8 55.52 -34.53 3.50
CA ILE A 8 56.11 -34.42 4.83
C ILE A 8 55.12 -35.02 5.83
N VAL A 9 55.61 -35.68 6.87
CA VAL A 9 54.77 -36.16 7.98
C VAL A 9 54.59 -35.00 8.96
N ASP A 10 53.35 -34.57 9.17
CA ASP A 10 53.02 -33.51 10.13
C ASP A 10 53.32 -33.96 11.57
N PRO A 11 54.13 -33.21 12.34
CA PRO A 11 54.56 -33.63 13.68
C PRO A 11 53.45 -33.64 14.73
N HIS A 12 52.32 -32.95 14.48
CA HIS A 12 51.20 -32.86 15.44
C HIS A 12 50.16 -33.96 15.25
N THR A 13 49.82 -34.27 13.99
CA THR A 13 48.77 -35.23 13.62
C THR A 13 49.33 -36.58 13.16
N GLY A 14 50.63 -36.66 12.84
CA GLY A 14 51.27 -37.85 12.29
C GLY A 14 50.82 -38.20 10.87
N THR A 15 50.09 -37.31 10.19
CA THR A 15 49.52 -37.54 8.85
C THR A 15 50.43 -36.95 7.76
N GLN A 16 50.53 -37.61 6.61
CA GLN A 16 51.30 -37.10 5.47
C GLN A 16 50.57 -35.95 4.76
N THR A 17 51.32 -34.94 4.31
CA THR A 17 50.80 -33.88 3.43
C THR A 17 50.69 -34.36 1.97
N THR A 18 49.93 -33.63 1.15
CA THR A 18 49.73 -33.92 -0.29
C THR A 18 50.97 -33.65 -1.16
N GLY A 19 52.06 -33.13 -0.57
CA GLY A 19 53.36 -32.97 -1.22
C GLY A 19 53.55 -31.67 -2.00
N HIS A 20 52.61 -30.73 -1.97
CA HIS A 20 52.74 -29.40 -2.56
C HIS A 20 52.55 -28.31 -1.50
N VAL A 21 53.28 -27.21 -1.64
CA VAL A 21 53.14 -26.01 -0.80
C VAL A 21 52.56 -24.87 -1.63
N TRP A 22 51.51 -24.26 -1.12
CA TRP A 22 50.84 -23.11 -1.73
C TRP A 22 50.86 -21.95 -0.75
N ASP A 23 51.76 -20.97 -0.95
CA ASP A 23 51.86 -19.78 -0.09
C ASP A 23 51.97 -20.14 1.40
N ASP A 24 52.96 -20.97 1.72
CA ASP A 24 53.21 -21.58 3.04
C ASP A 24 52.09 -22.49 3.60
N ILE A 25 50.98 -22.68 2.88
CA ILE A 25 49.91 -23.62 3.23
C ILE A 25 50.18 -24.99 2.61
N GLN A 26 49.94 -26.04 3.40
CA GLN A 26 50.02 -27.44 2.99
C GLN A 26 48.75 -28.18 3.40
N GLU A 27 48.34 -29.17 2.61
CA GLU A 27 47.13 -29.95 2.87
C GLU A 27 47.48 -31.31 3.46
N LEU A 28 46.82 -31.69 4.56
CA LEU A 28 46.94 -33.03 5.12
C LEU A 28 46.12 -34.04 4.30
N ASN A 29 46.71 -35.20 4.01
CA ASN A 29 46.01 -36.31 3.36
C ASN A 29 45.27 -37.17 4.40
N THR A 30 44.32 -36.56 5.12
CA THR A 30 43.46 -37.26 6.08
C THR A 30 42.26 -37.89 5.37
N PRO A 31 41.85 -39.12 5.74
CA PRO A 31 40.58 -39.66 5.26
C PRO A 31 39.41 -38.79 5.75
N LEU A 32 38.35 -38.72 4.95
CA LEU A 32 37.14 -38.00 5.33
C LEU A 32 36.59 -38.53 6.66
N PRO A 33 36.09 -37.66 7.57
CA PRO A 33 35.48 -38.11 8.81
C PRO A 33 34.34 -39.10 8.54
N ARG A 34 34.35 -40.25 9.22
CA ARG A 34 33.36 -41.31 8.96
C ARG A 34 31.92 -40.84 9.14
N TRP A 35 31.66 -40.00 10.14
CA TRP A 35 30.33 -39.42 10.36
C TRP A 35 29.89 -38.52 9.20
N TRP A 36 30.83 -37.79 8.57
CA TRP A 36 30.55 -36.92 7.42
C TRP A 36 30.18 -37.77 6.20
N VAL A 37 30.90 -38.87 5.97
CA VAL A 37 30.59 -39.82 4.89
C VAL A 37 29.22 -40.46 5.11
N TRP A 38 28.90 -40.90 6.33
CA TRP A 38 27.57 -41.44 6.64
C TRP A 38 26.47 -40.41 6.43
N LEU A 39 26.68 -39.16 6.84
CA LEU A 39 25.72 -38.08 6.59
C LEU A 39 25.54 -37.83 5.08
N PHE A 40 26.62 -37.82 4.32
CA PHE A 40 26.58 -37.68 2.86
C PHE A 40 25.78 -38.80 2.20
N TYR A 41 25.96 -40.06 2.62
CA TYR A 41 25.13 -41.15 2.11
C TYR A 41 23.67 -41.06 2.58
N ALA A 42 23.42 -40.58 3.80
CA ALA A 42 22.07 -40.38 4.29
C ALA A 42 21.29 -39.35 3.46
N THR A 43 21.93 -38.26 3.00
CA THR A 43 21.26 -37.28 2.11
C THR A 43 20.95 -37.86 0.73
N ILE A 44 21.81 -38.74 0.20
CA ILE A 44 21.53 -39.47 -1.05
C ILE A 44 20.34 -40.41 -0.88
N VAL A 45 20.30 -41.18 0.21
CA VAL A 45 19.16 -42.06 0.49
C VAL A 45 17.88 -41.25 0.67
N TRP A 46 17.96 -40.11 1.37
CA TRP A 46 16.85 -39.19 1.53
C TRP A 46 16.35 -38.62 0.21
N SER A 47 17.24 -38.21 -0.70
CA SER A 47 16.84 -37.66 -2.00
C SER A 47 16.12 -38.69 -2.86
N VAL A 48 16.62 -39.94 -2.88
CA VAL A 48 15.93 -41.05 -3.58
C VAL A 48 14.55 -41.31 -2.97
N GLY A 49 14.45 -41.31 -1.63
CA GLY A 49 13.16 -41.42 -0.95
C GLY A 49 12.20 -40.28 -1.32
N TYR A 50 12.70 -39.05 -1.35
CA TYR A 50 11.94 -37.87 -1.72
C TYR A 50 11.41 -37.95 -3.16
N TRP A 51 12.22 -38.50 -4.10
CA TRP A 51 11.82 -38.70 -5.49
C TRP A 51 10.66 -39.67 -5.68
N ILE A 52 10.58 -40.67 -4.79
CA ILE A 52 9.49 -41.66 -4.79
C ILE A 52 8.20 -41.02 -4.26
N VAL A 53 8.31 -40.13 -3.28
CA VAL A 53 7.17 -39.58 -2.55
C VAL A 53 6.57 -38.34 -3.23
N TYR A 54 7.41 -37.49 -3.84
CA TYR A 54 7.01 -36.19 -4.37
C TYR A 54 7.24 -36.03 -5.89
N PRO A 55 6.53 -35.06 -6.51
CA PRO A 55 6.81 -34.58 -7.86
C PRO A 55 8.29 -34.26 -8.11
N THR A 56 8.94 -34.96 -9.04
CA THR A 56 10.40 -34.82 -9.23
C THR A 56 10.83 -34.78 -10.70
N TRP A 57 10.71 -35.90 -11.43
CA TRP A 57 11.39 -36.05 -12.71
C TRP A 57 10.51 -35.57 -13.86
N PRO A 58 10.98 -34.62 -14.69
CA PRO A 58 10.24 -34.18 -15.87
C PRO A 58 10.24 -35.28 -16.94
N LEU A 59 9.07 -35.51 -17.52
CA LEU A 59 8.83 -36.32 -18.70
C LEU A 59 8.51 -35.39 -19.88
N ILE A 60 8.42 -35.95 -21.09
CA ILE A 60 8.22 -35.18 -22.34
C ILE A 60 7.00 -34.22 -22.27
N SER A 61 5.95 -34.61 -21.54
CA SER A 61 4.74 -33.80 -21.36
C SER A 61 4.22 -33.75 -19.92
N SER A 62 4.95 -34.30 -18.95
CA SER A 62 4.47 -34.46 -17.57
C SER A 62 5.63 -34.59 -16.57
N TYR A 63 5.38 -35.12 -15.37
CA TYR A 63 6.40 -35.43 -14.38
C TYR A 63 5.97 -36.63 -13.53
N THR A 64 6.91 -37.26 -12.82
CA THR A 64 6.60 -38.33 -11.87
C THR A 64 5.82 -37.78 -10.68
N GLY A 65 4.56 -38.18 -10.47
CA GLY A 65 3.69 -37.58 -9.43
C GLY A 65 4.04 -37.92 -7.97
N GLY A 66 4.84 -38.96 -7.76
CA GLY A 66 5.14 -39.49 -6.42
C GLY A 66 3.97 -40.24 -5.79
N VAL A 67 4.23 -41.02 -4.73
CA VAL A 67 3.20 -41.87 -4.07
C VAL A 67 2.21 -41.10 -3.20
N PHE A 68 2.55 -39.88 -2.76
CA PHE A 68 1.65 -39.06 -1.92
C PHE A 68 0.70 -38.20 -2.74
N GLU A 69 0.82 -38.20 -4.07
CA GLU A 69 0.02 -37.36 -4.97
C GLU A 69 0.02 -35.86 -4.63
N TRP A 70 0.97 -35.41 -3.80
CA TRP A 70 1.05 -34.04 -3.32
C TRP A 70 1.42 -33.10 -4.46
N ARG A 71 0.74 -31.95 -4.56
CA ARG A 71 1.05 -30.90 -5.54
C ARG A 71 1.00 -29.55 -4.86
N SER A 72 2.04 -28.73 -5.06
CA SER A 72 2.14 -27.39 -4.46
C SER A 72 0.91 -26.50 -4.73
N ARG A 73 0.35 -26.56 -5.95
CA ARG A 73 -0.86 -25.81 -6.30
C ARG A 73 -2.11 -26.34 -5.59
N ASN A 74 -2.25 -27.65 -5.42
CA ASN A 74 -3.41 -28.25 -4.75
C ASN A 74 -3.38 -27.95 -3.25
N ALA A 75 -2.19 -28.00 -2.63
CA ALA A 75 -2.01 -27.66 -1.22
C ALA A 75 -2.54 -26.24 -0.90
N ILE A 76 -2.27 -25.27 -1.78
CA ILE A 76 -2.81 -23.91 -1.64
C ILE A 76 -4.33 -23.90 -1.74
N VAL A 77 -4.91 -24.66 -2.68
CA VAL A 77 -6.38 -24.72 -2.82
C VAL A 77 -7.03 -25.33 -1.57
N GLU A 78 -6.44 -26.39 -1.02
CA GLU A 78 -6.91 -27.04 0.21
C GLU A 78 -6.80 -26.11 1.42
N ASP A 79 -5.68 -25.41 1.58
CA ASP A 79 -5.48 -24.44 2.67
C ASP A 79 -6.48 -23.28 2.57
N LEU A 80 -6.70 -22.74 1.37
CA LEU A 80 -7.69 -21.70 1.14
C LEU A 80 -9.12 -22.19 1.42
N ALA A 81 -9.45 -23.43 1.03
CA ALA A 81 -10.75 -24.02 1.33
C ALA A 81 -10.96 -24.22 2.83
N ALA A 82 -9.93 -24.70 3.55
CA ALA A 82 -9.98 -24.85 5.00
C ALA A 82 -10.13 -23.50 5.72
N LEU A 83 -9.43 -22.45 5.26
CA LEU A 83 -9.60 -21.08 5.77
C LEU A 83 -10.99 -20.53 5.49
N LYS A 84 -11.52 -20.73 4.29
CA LYS A 84 -12.89 -20.34 3.92
C LYS A 84 -13.92 -21.06 4.79
N ALA A 85 -13.75 -22.35 5.07
CA ALA A 85 -14.66 -23.08 5.95
C ALA A 85 -14.63 -22.53 7.39
N ARG A 86 -13.45 -22.19 7.93
CA ARG A 86 -13.32 -21.63 9.30
C ARG A 86 -13.88 -20.21 9.41
N ARG A 87 -13.74 -19.39 8.37
CA ARG A 87 -14.19 -17.99 8.35
C ARG A 87 -15.60 -17.83 7.77
N GLY A 88 -16.13 -18.86 7.11
CA GLY A 88 -17.25 -18.81 6.18
C GLY A 88 -18.50 -18.21 6.78
N ASP A 89 -18.92 -18.67 7.95
CA ASP A 89 -20.16 -18.18 8.57
C ASP A 89 -20.08 -16.70 8.93
N ASN A 90 -18.96 -16.25 9.50
CA ASN A 90 -18.79 -14.84 9.87
C ASN A 90 -18.59 -13.94 8.64
N MET A 91 -17.89 -14.43 7.62
CA MET A 91 -17.76 -13.72 6.34
C MET A 91 -19.10 -13.64 5.60
N ALA A 92 -19.92 -14.70 5.64
CA ALA A 92 -21.26 -14.71 5.06
C ALA A 92 -22.20 -13.73 5.78
N LYS A 93 -22.12 -13.66 7.12
CA LYS A 93 -22.84 -12.64 7.91
C LYS A 93 -22.44 -11.21 7.50
N LEU A 94 -21.14 -10.93 7.36
CA LEU A 94 -20.68 -9.63 6.85
C LEU A 94 -21.11 -9.37 5.40
N ALA A 95 -21.12 -10.40 4.56
CA ALA A 95 -21.58 -10.29 3.17
C ALA A 95 -23.05 -9.89 3.09
N ALA A 96 -23.91 -10.46 3.94
CA ALA A 96 -25.34 -10.18 3.98
C ALA A 96 -25.71 -8.86 4.68
N ALA A 97 -24.90 -8.39 5.63
CA ALA A 97 -25.17 -7.17 6.38
C ALA A 97 -24.80 -5.90 5.60
N THR A 98 -25.52 -4.80 5.82
CA THR A 98 -25.11 -3.48 5.33
C THR A 98 -24.00 -2.88 6.22
N PRO A 99 -23.19 -1.93 5.73
CA PRO A 99 -22.20 -1.23 6.57
C PRO A 99 -22.79 -0.67 7.88
N GLU A 100 -24.01 -0.13 7.83
CA GLU A 100 -24.73 0.41 8.99
C GLU A 100 -25.06 -0.68 10.01
N GLN A 101 -25.53 -1.84 9.54
CA GLN A 101 -25.82 -2.99 10.40
C GLN A 101 -24.56 -3.55 11.07
N ILE A 102 -23.44 -3.55 10.35
CA ILE A 102 -22.14 -3.99 10.88
C ILE A 102 -21.68 -3.05 12.00
N ILE A 103 -21.80 -1.72 11.82
CA ILE A 103 -21.44 -0.75 12.84
C ILE A 103 -22.34 -0.84 14.07
N ALA A 104 -23.64 -1.07 13.87
CA ALA A 104 -24.60 -1.18 14.97
C ALA A 104 -24.43 -2.44 15.82
N ASN A 105 -23.78 -3.49 15.30
CA ASN A 105 -23.56 -4.75 16.00
C ASN A 105 -22.08 -4.88 16.47
N PRO A 106 -21.80 -4.85 17.78
CA PRO A 106 -20.43 -4.91 18.29
C PRO A 106 -19.63 -6.15 17.88
N GLU A 107 -20.28 -7.31 17.76
CA GLU A 107 -19.62 -8.57 17.34
C GLU A 107 -19.24 -8.52 15.86
N MET A 108 -20.17 -8.06 15.00
CA MET A 108 -19.89 -7.89 13.57
C MET A 108 -18.83 -6.81 13.34
N LEU A 109 -18.90 -5.69 14.08
CA LEU A 109 -17.89 -4.64 14.02
C LEU A 109 -16.51 -5.14 14.43
N ALA A 110 -16.40 -5.90 15.52
CA ALA A 110 -15.14 -6.48 15.98
C ALA A 110 -14.55 -7.42 14.92
N PHE A 111 -15.40 -8.27 14.31
CA PHE A 111 -14.96 -9.16 13.24
C PHE A 111 -14.56 -8.40 11.97
N ALA A 112 -15.35 -7.42 11.52
CA ALA A 112 -15.02 -6.56 10.38
C ALA A 112 -13.68 -5.83 10.59
N ARG A 113 -13.43 -5.29 11.79
CA ARG A 113 -12.13 -4.68 12.14
C ARG A 113 -10.99 -5.70 12.09
N ALA A 114 -11.20 -6.93 12.54
CA ALA A 114 -10.19 -7.98 12.48
C ALA A 114 -9.85 -8.40 11.03
N VAL A 115 -10.84 -8.37 10.13
CA VAL A 115 -10.65 -8.58 8.69
C VAL A 115 -9.93 -7.39 8.04
N ALA A 116 -10.38 -6.17 8.32
CA ALA A 116 -9.92 -4.97 7.64
C ALA A 116 -8.54 -4.49 8.10
N LYS A 117 -8.19 -4.64 9.40
CA LYS A 117 -6.93 -4.13 9.96
C LYS A 117 -5.67 -4.59 9.22
N PRO A 118 -5.44 -5.90 8.95
CA PRO A 118 -4.27 -6.33 8.18
C PRO A 118 -4.31 -5.81 6.74
N VAL A 119 -5.49 -5.79 6.11
CA VAL A 119 -5.65 -5.31 4.74
C VAL A 119 -5.32 -3.81 4.66
N PHE A 120 -5.80 -3.01 5.60
CA PHE A 120 -5.49 -1.59 5.70
C PHE A 120 -4.00 -1.35 5.94
N ALA A 121 -3.38 -2.12 6.84
CA ALA A 121 -1.95 -2.00 7.14
C ALA A 121 -1.06 -2.29 5.92
N GLU A 122 -1.42 -3.27 5.10
CA GLU A 122 -0.63 -3.66 3.92
C GLU A 122 -0.89 -2.76 2.71
N ASN A 123 -2.12 -2.28 2.53
CA ASN A 123 -2.57 -1.69 1.27
C ASN A 123 -2.87 -0.19 1.36
N CYS A 124 -3.33 0.30 2.51
CA CYS A 124 -3.81 1.68 2.68
C CYS A 124 -2.84 2.54 3.51
N ALA A 125 -2.26 1.96 4.57
CA ALA A 125 -1.36 2.63 5.49
C ALA A 125 -0.09 3.24 4.84
N PRO A 126 0.49 2.70 3.75
CA PRO A 126 1.60 3.36 3.07
C PRO A 126 1.29 4.79 2.60
N CYS A 127 0.02 5.08 2.31
CA CYS A 127 -0.45 6.40 1.87
C CYS A 127 -1.16 7.15 3.00
N HIS A 128 -2.09 6.49 3.70
CA HIS A 128 -2.96 7.11 4.71
C HIS A 128 -2.42 7.01 6.14
N GLY A 129 -1.23 6.41 6.34
CA GLY A 129 -0.65 6.17 7.65
C GLY A 129 -1.33 5.02 8.41
N ALA A 130 -0.59 4.38 9.33
CA ALA A 130 -1.07 3.20 10.07
C ALA A 130 -2.36 3.45 10.88
N GLY A 131 -2.54 4.69 11.34
CA GLY A 131 -3.73 5.11 12.07
C GLY A 131 -4.71 5.92 11.24
N GLY A 132 -4.55 6.06 9.91
CA GLY A 132 -5.42 6.91 9.09
C GLY A 132 -5.06 8.41 9.10
N ALA A 133 -4.01 8.83 9.79
CA ALA A 133 -3.65 10.25 9.95
C ALA A 133 -3.22 10.97 8.65
N GLY A 134 -3.01 10.24 7.56
CA GLY A 134 -2.56 10.80 6.28
C GLY A 134 -1.10 11.29 6.31
N ALA A 135 -0.76 12.07 5.29
CA ALA A 135 0.52 12.76 5.13
C ALA A 135 0.32 13.93 4.14
N LYS A 136 1.33 14.77 3.91
CA LYS A 136 1.21 15.83 2.89
C LYS A 136 0.84 15.22 1.53
N GLY A 137 -0.32 15.61 1.00
CA GLY A 137 -0.89 15.07 -0.24
C GLY A 137 -1.75 13.81 -0.10
N TYR A 138 -1.85 13.23 1.09
CA TYR A 138 -2.69 12.07 1.41
C TYR A 138 -3.70 12.40 2.51
N PRO A 139 -5.01 12.25 2.27
CA PRO A 139 -6.05 12.63 3.22
C PRO A 139 -5.89 11.96 4.58
N ASN A 140 -6.19 12.72 5.62
CA ASN A 140 -6.40 12.23 6.97
C ASN A 140 -7.82 11.64 7.06
N LEU A 141 -7.91 10.34 7.28
CA LEU A 141 -9.16 9.59 7.36
C LEU A 141 -9.79 9.63 8.77
N ASN A 142 -9.15 10.33 9.72
CA ASN A 142 -9.57 10.41 11.11
C ASN A 142 -10.26 11.73 11.46
N ASP A 143 -10.23 12.71 10.56
CA ASP A 143 -10.91 13.98 10.76
C ASP A 143 -12.28 14.01 10.09
N ASP A 144 -12.94 15.15 10.23
CA ASP A 144 -14.30 15.38 9.75
C ASP A 144 -14.31 16.00 8.33
N ASP A 145 -13.16 16.18 7.66
CA ASP A 145 -13.10 16.79 6.32
C ASP A 145 -12.99 15.74 5.21
N TRP A 146 -14.07 15.59 4.45
CA TRP A 146 -14.21 14.57 3.41
C TRP A 146 -14.41 15.19 2.04
N LEU A 147 -13.36 15.14 1.20
CA LEU A 147 -13.39 15.64 -0.18
C LEU A 147 -14.54 15.06 -1.01
N TRP A 148 -14.86 13.78 -0.80
CA TRP A 148 -15.84 13.04 -1.59
C TRP A 148 -17.06 12.57 -0.77
N GLY A 149 -17.21 13.08 0.45
CA GLY A 149 -18.24 12.64 1.40
C GLY A 149 -17.76 11.58 2.39
N GLY A 150 -18.22 11.70 3.63
CA GLY A 150 -17.81 10.83 4.75
C GLY A 150 -18.85 9.80 5.17
N LYS A 151 -19.95 9.63 4.43
CA LYS A 151 -20.95 8.59 4.73
C LYS A 151 -20.40 7.23 4.32
N LEU A 152 -20.94 6.15 4.89
CA LEU A 152 -20.50 4.79 4.58
C LEU A 152 -20.58 4.46 3.08
N ALA A 153 -21.64 4.91 2.40
CA ALA A 153 -21.77 4.73 0.96
C ALA A 153 -20.69 5.48 0.16
N ASP A 154 -20.35 6.70 0.58
CA ASP A 154 -19.34 7.55 -0.08
C ASP A 154 -17.95 6.93 0.09
N ILE A 155 -17.59 6.55 1.32
CA ILE A 155 -16.33 5.86 1.64
C ILE A 155 -16.23 4.55 0.84
N GLN A 156 -17.32 3.77 0.78
CA GLN A 156 -17.33 2.52 0.02
C GLN A 156 -17.15 2.75 -1.48
N GLN A 157 -17.81 3.75 -2.06
CA GLN A 157 -17.61 4.12 -3.46
C GLN A 157 -16.13 4.47 -3.69
N THR A 158 -15.54 5.29 -2.81
CA THR A 158 -14.14 5.73 -2.97
C THR A 158 -13.20 4.53 -2.90
N ILE A 159 -13.43 3.56 -2.02
CA ILE A 159 -12.59 2.36 -1.94
C ILE A 159 -12.77 1.47 -3.18
N LEU A 160 -14.00 1.26 -3.63
CA LEU A 160 -14.29 0.40 -4.79
C LEU A 160 -13.68 0.95 -6.07
N HIS A 161 -14.02 2.20 -6.38
CA HIS A 161 -13.80 2.81 -7.69
C HIS A 161 -12.66 3.84 -7.69
N GLY A 162 -12.21 4.28 -6.53
CA GLY A 162 -11.13 5.25 -6.42
C GLY A 162 -11.51 6.68 -6.79
N ALA A 163 -10.50 7.53 -6.84
CA ALA A 163 -10.61 8.93 -7.26
C ALA A 163 -9.50 9.26 -8.25
N ARG A 164 -9.88 9.77 -9.42
CA ARG A 164 -9.01 9.97 -10.60
C ARG A 164 -8.24 8.68 -10.94
N SER A 165 -8.90 7.53 -10.73
CA SER A 165 -8.35 6.20 -11.00
C SER A 165 -8.59 5.81 -12.47
N THR A 166 -8.22 4.58 -12.82
CA THR A 166 -8.52 4.01 -14.14
C THR A 166 -9.97 3.52 -14.29
N ASP A 167 -10.77 3.57 -13.22
CA ASP A 167 -12.18 3.16 -13.22
C ASP A 167 -13.08 4.31 -13.66
N ASP A 168 -14.02 4.03 -14.57
CA ASP A 168 -14.98 4.99 -15.10
C ASP A 168 -16.02 5.44 -14.07
N LYS A 169 -16.28 4.61 -13.06
CA LYS A 169 -17.17 4.91 -11.93
C LYS A 169 -16.45 5.62 -10.78
N GLY A 170 -15.14 5.82 -10.90
CA GLY A 170 -14.33 6.54 -9.92
C GLY A 170 -14.66 8.03 -9.88
N HIS A 171 -14.36 8.67 -8.76
CA HIS A 171 -14.52 10.11 -8.63
C HIS A 171 -13.65 10.87 -9.64
N GLN A 172 -14.19 11.95 -10.21
CA GLN A 172 -13.52 12.75 -11.23
C GLN A 172 -13.38 14.20 -10.80
N GLY A 173 -12.35 14.87 -11.29
CA GLY A 173 -12.08 16.28 -10.99
C GLY A 173 -10.61 16.48 -10.68
N SER A 174 -9.98 17.48 -11.29
CA SER A 174 -8.60 17.85 -11.01
C SER A 174 -8.46 19.36 -11.09
N MET A 175 -7.58 19.92 -10.27
CA MET A 175 -7.28 21.34 -10.31
C MET A 175 -6.35 21.62 -11.49
N PRO A 176 -6.76 22.46 -12.46
CA PRO A 176 -5.92 22.82 -13.60
C PRO A 176 -4.63 23.54 -13.18
N ALA A 177 -3.62 23.51 -14.05
CA ALA A 177 -2.34 24.16 -13.80
C ALA A 177 -2.36 25.60 -14.33
N PHE A 178 -3.03 26.51 -13.63
CA PHE A 178 -3.28 27.88 -14.10
C PHE A 178 -2.01 28.65 -14.48
N GLY A 179 -0.89 28.41 -13.79
CA GLY A 179 0.40 29.04 -14.11
C GLY A 179 1.13 28.36 -15.26
N ARG A 180 1.29 27.03 -15.20
CA ARG A 180 2.00 26.25 -16.23
C ARG A 180 1.31 26.32 -17.59
N ASP A 181 -0.02 26.35 -17.58
CA ASP A 181 -0.84 26.39 -18.79
C ASP A 181 -1.13 27.85 -19.24
N ASN A 182 -0.44 28.83 -18.64
CA ASN A 182 -0.50 30.27 -18.97
C ASN A 182 -1.91 30.90 -18.87
N MET A 183 -2.77 30.37 -18.01
CA MET A 183 -4.09 30.94 -17.75
C MET A 183 -4.00 32.17 -16.84
N LEU A 184 -3.06 32.18 -15.88
CA LEU A 184 -2.82 33.29 -14.96
C LEU A 184 -1.32 33.61 -14.89
N LYS A 185 -1.02 34.90 -14.70
CA LYS A 185 0.35 35.40 -14.45
C LYS A 185 0.76 35.16 -13.00
N LYS A 186 2.07 35.21 -12.73
CA LYS A 186 2.62 34.97 -11.39
C LYS A 186 2.03 35.91 -10.33
N GLU A 187 1.83 37.17 -10.68
CA GLU A 187 1.28 38.20 -9.80
C GLU A 187 -0.21 37.94 -9.50
N GLU A 188 -0.95 37.46 -10.49
CA GLU A 188 -2.36 37.07 -10.37
C GLU A 188 -2.52 35.83 -9.48
N ILE A 189 -1.64 34.84 -9.66
CA ILE A 189 -1.58 33.65 -8.80
C ILE A 189 -1.27 34.01 -7.35
N ALA A 190 -0.32 34.92 -7.12
CA ALA A 190 0.00 35.39 -5.77
C ALA A 190 -1.20 36.10 -5.11
N ALA A 191 -1.94 36.92 -5.86
CA ALA A 191 -3.13 37.60 -5.37
C ALA A 191 -4.26 36.62 -5.01
N VAL A 192 -4.51 35.59 -5.85
CA VAL A 192 -5.50 34.53 -5.55
C VAL A 192 -5.07 33.70 -4.35
N ALA A 193 -3.77 33.38 -4.22
CA ALA A 193 -3.25 32.65 -3.07
C ALA A 193 -3.46 33.41 -1.75
N ASP A 194 -3.22 34.73 -1.74
CA ASP A 194 -3.49 35.57 -0.57
C ASP A 194 -4.99 35.63 -0.25
N TYR A 195 -5.85 35.74 -1.26
CA TYR A 195 -7.30 35.70 -1.07
C TYR A 195 -7.78 34.35 -0.51
N ALA A 196 -7.31 33.23 -1.06
CA ALA A 196 -7.65 31.89 -0.56
C ALA A 196 -7.23 31.70 0.91
N ARG A 197 -6.06 32.21 1.31
CA ARG A 197 -5.63 32.21 2.72
C ARG A 197 -6.55 33.06 3.60
N SER A 198 -7.02 34.20 3.09
CA SER A 198 -7.95 35.06 3.83
C SER A 198 -9.31 34.40 4.08
N LEU A 199 -9.76 33.49 3.20
CA LEU A 199 -11.01 32.73 3.39
C LEU A 199 -10.96 31.83 4.62
N SER A 200 -9.79 31.27 4.97
CA SER A 200 -9.59 30.50 6.20
C SER A 200 -9.19 31.35 7.42
N GLY A 201 -9.19 32.68 7.29
CA GLY A 201 -8.73 33.60 8.33
C GLY A 201 -7.22 33.55 8.61
N LEU A 202 -6.41 33.09 7.65
CA LEU A 202 -4.95 33.05 7.80
C LEU A 202 -4.33 34.44 7.55
N PRO A 203 -3.19 34.76 8.19
CA PRO A 203 -2.54 36.05 8.03
C PRO A 203 -2.01 36.24 6.60
N VAL A 204 -2.38 37.35 5.98
CA VAL A 204 -1.94 37.76 4.64
C VAL A 204 -0.81 38.80 4.73
N GLU A 205 0.02 38.88 3.69
CA GLU A 205 1.14 39.84 3.67
C GLU A 205 0.64 41.29 3.61
N ALA A 206 1.41 42.20 4.24
CA ALA A 206 1.11 43.62 4.19
C ALA A 206 1.19 44.15 2.75
N GLY A 207 0.09 44.69 2.23
CA GLY A 207 -0.01 45.17 0.85
C GLY A 207 -0.57 44.15 -0.16
N ALA A 208 -0.99 42.96 0.29
CA ALA A 208 -1.68 42.01 -0.57
C ALA A 208 -2.96 42.61 -1.17
N ASN A 209 -3.13 42.50 -2.50
CA ASN A 209 -4.29 43.02 -3.20
C ASN A 209 -5.44 41.99 -3.18
N LEU A 210 -6.12 41.89 -2.02
CA LEU A 210 -7.23 40.95 -1.83
C LEU A 210 -8.40 41.22 -2.78
N ALA A 211 -8.64 42.47 -3.18
CA ALA A 211 -9.71 42.80 -4.13
C ALA A 211 -9.44 42.21 -5.53
N ALA A 212 -8.18 42.25 -6.00
CA ALA A 212 -7.79 41.59 -7.24
C ALA A 212 -7.87 40.06 -7.10
N GLY A 213 -7.39 39.50 -5.98
CA GLY A 213 -7.48 38.07 -5.70
C GLY A 213 -8.92 37.56 -5.65
N GLN A 214 -9.83 38.30 -5.02
CA GLN A 214 -11.25 37.98 -4.96
C GLN A 214 -11.90 37.94 -6.34
N LYS A 215 -11.59 38.93 -7.20
CA LYS A 215 -12.10 38.96 -8.57
C LYS A 215 -11.60 37.75 -9.37
N LEU A 216 -10.30 37.48 -9.32
CA LEU A 216 -9.71 36.33 -10.01
C LEU A 216 -10.25 34.99 -9.50
N PHE A 217 -10.52 34.90 -8.19
CA PHE A 217 -11.15 33.73 -7.58
C PHE A 217 -12.58 33.53 -8.10
N ALA A 218 -13.39 34.59 -8.16
CA ALA A 218 -14.73 34.53 -8.73
C ALA A 218 -14.71 34.13 -10.21
N ASP A 219 -13.75 34.65 -10.98
CA ASP A 219 -13.65 34.40 -12.42
C ASP A 219 -13.16 32.96 -12.75
N ASN A 220 -12.33 32.35 -11.90
CA ASN A 220 -11.62 31.10 -12.25
C ASN A 220 -11.77 29.94 -11.25
N CYS A 221 -11.95 30.24 -9.97
CA CYS A 221 -11.86 29.25 -8.89
C CYS A 221 -13.24 28.86 -8.34
N ALA A 222 -14.17 29.82 -8.32
CA ALA A 222 -15.51 29.64 -7.77
C ALA A 222 -16.33 28.55 -8.48
N ALA A 223 -16.05 28.30 -9.77
CA ALA A 223 -16.69 27.23 -10.54
C ALA A 223 -16.51 25.84 -9.91
N CYS A 224 -15.38 25.61 -9.22
CA CYS A 224 -15.10 24.34 -8.55
C CYS A 224 -15.13 24.47 -7.02
N HIS A 225 -14.66 25.58 -6.46
CA HIS A 225 -14.57 25.76 -5.00
C HIS A 225 -15.76 26.50 -4.40
N GLY A 226 -16.76 26.90 -5.20
CA GLY A 226 -17.90 27.71 -4.76
C GLY A 226 -17.53 29.19 -4.58
N ASP A 227 -18.54 30.06 -4.64
CA ASP A 227 -18.37 31.52 -4.51
C ASP A 227 -17.79 31.92 -3.15
N ASP A 228 -18.11 31.16 -2.10
CA ASP A 228 -17.62 31.34 -0.74
C ASP A 228 -16.41 30.45 -0.40
N GLY A 229 -15.89 29.67 -1.36
CA GLY A 229 -14.74 28.81 -1.17
C GLY A 229 -15.01 27.54 -0.36
N LYS A 230 -16.27 27.16 -0.14
CA LYS A 230 -16.62 25.95 0.63
C LYS A 230 -16.32 24.61 -0.05
N GLY A 231 -15.84 24.63 -1.29
CA GLY A 231 -15.53 23.43 -2.05
C GLY A 231 -16.75 22.84 -2.76
N ASN A 232 -16.51 21.77 -3.52
CA ASN A 232 -17.54 21.00 -4.21
C ASN A 232 -17.17 19.52 -4.17
N ARG A 233 -18.01 18.72 -3.51
CA ARG A 233 -17.80 17.28 -3.35
C ARG A 233 -17.90 16.49 -4.64
N GLU A 234 -18.72 16.92 -5.59
CA GLU A 234 -18.85 16.23 -6.88
C GLU A 234 -17.56 16.32 -7.70
N LEU A 235 -16.74 17.33 -7.43
CA LEU A 235 -15.44 17.56 -8.08
C LEU A 235 -14.25 17.23 -7.16
N GLY A 236 -14.51 16.89 -5.90
CA GLY A 236 -13.49 16.69 -4.87
C GLY A 236 -12.66 17.94 -4.61
N ALA A 237 -13.26 19.11 -4.85
CA ALA A 237 -12.64 20.40 -4.60
C ALA A 237 -12.72 20.69 -3.09
N PRO A 238 -11.57 20.83 -2.40
CA PRO A 238 -11.54 21.04 -0.97
C PRO A 238 -12.20 22.35 -0.56
N ASN A 239 -12.69 22.37 0.67
CA ASN A 239 -13.11 23.57 1.36
C ASN A 239 -11.88 24.43 1.69
N LEU A 240 -11.85 25.65 1.18
CA LEU A 240 -10.75 26.60 1.38
C LEU A 240 -11.00 27.53 2.58
N THR A 241 -12.16 27.40 3.26
CA THR A 241 -12.53 28.24 4.42
C THR A 241 -12.15 27.59 5.75
N ASP A 242 -11.82 26.31 5.77
CA ASP A 242 -11.47 25.61 6.99
C ASP A 242 -9.96 25.61 7.27
N LYS A 243 -9.58 24.93 8.35
CA LYS A 243 -8.20 24.84 8.84
C LYS A 243 -7.50 23.56 8.38
N ILE A 244 -8.18 22.70 7.62
CA ILE A 244 -7.69 21.38 7.23
C ILE A 244 -7.17 21.48 5.79
N TRP A 245 -5.84 21.48 5.65
CA TRP A 245 -5.19 21.64 4.35
C TRP A 245 -4.37 20.41 4.00
N LEU A 246 -4.79 19.69 2.96
CA LEU A 246 -4.14 18.45 2.48
C LEU A 246 -2.66 18.63 2.12
N TYR A 247 -2.32 19.77 1.50
CA TYR A 247 -0.95 20.05 1.03
C TYR A 247 -0.20 21.05 1.93
N GLY A 248 -0.91 21.76 2.80
CA GLY A 248 -0.42 22.91 3.58
C GLY A 248 -1.06 24.23 3.18
N SER A 249 -1.12 25.17 4.13
CA SER A 249 -1.83 26.46 4.02
C SER A 249 -0.90 27.68 3.91
N ASP A 250 0.40 27.44 3.81
CA ASP A 250 1.36 28.51 3.55
C ASP A 250 1.24 29.02 2.10
N LYS A 251 1.58 30.30 1.91
CA LYS A 251 1.43 30.98 0.61
C LYS A 251 2.20 30.27 -0.50
N ALA A 252 3.40 29.76 -0.22
CA ALA A 252 4.24 29.12 -1.23
C ALA A 252 3.60 27.81 -1.73
N THR A 253 3.07 26.99 -0.82
CA THR A 253 2.35 25.75 -1.16
C THR A 253 1.08 26.02 -1.99
N ILE A 254 0.35 27.09 -1.67
CA ILE A 254 -0.87 27.47 -2.42
C ILE A 254 -0.51 27.99 -3.81
N VAL A 255 0.50 28.87 -3.92
CA VAL A 255 1.02 29.36 -5.20
C VAL A 255 1.50 28.19 -6.07
N GLU A 256 2.23 27.23 -5.48
CA GLU A 256 2.65 26.02 -6.18
C GLU A 256 1.46 25.20 -6.69
N GLY A 257 0.43 25.03 -5.86
CA GLY A 257 -0.80 24.32 -6.22
C GLY A 257 -1.56 24.98 -7.37
N ILE A 258 -1.72 26.30 -7.34
CA ILE A 258 -2.36 27.06 -8.44
C ILE A 258 -1.49 27.02 -9.70
N THR A 259 -0.17 27.09 -9.56
CA THR A 259 0.76 27.11 -10.69
C THR A 259 0.76 25.76 -11.43
N ASN A 260 0.87 24.65 -10.69
CA ASN A 260 1.10 23.31 -11.24
C ASN A 260 -0.16 22.43 -11.30
N GLY A 261 -1.26 22.87 -10.69
CA GLY A 261 -2.46 22.06 -10.50
C GLY A 261 -2.29 21.00 -9.41
N ARG A 262 -3.38 20.30 -9.10
CA ARG A 262 -3.44 19.21 -8.13
C ARG A 262 -4.36 18.11 -8.65
N GLY A 263 -3.95 16.85 -8.52
CA GLY A 263 -4.68 15.70 -9.04
C GLY A 263 -4.31 14.38 -8.34
N GLY A 264 -4.29 14.37 -7.01
CA GLY A 264 -3.89 13.18 -6.23
C GLY A 264 -4.82 11.99 -6.49
N VAL A 265 -4.26 10.82 -6.75
CA VAL A 265 -5.04 9.63 -7.14
C VAL A 265 -5.28 8.73 -5.93
N MET A 266 -6.53 8.26 -5.78
CA MET A 266 -6.87 7.14 -4.91
C MET A 266 -7.16 5.94 -5.84
N PRO A 267 -6.36 4.85 -5.81
CA PRO A 267 -6.54 3.70 -6.70
C PRO A 267 -7.84 2.93 -6.42
N ALA A 268 -8.49 2.42 -7.46
CA ALA A 268 -9.62 1.51 -7.31
C ALA A 268 -9.18 0.16 -6.70
N TRP A 269 -9.92 -0.37 -5.73
CA TRP A 269 -9.58 -1.64 -5.07
C TRP A 269 -10.48 -2.82 -5.45
N GLN A 270 -11.57 -2.60 -6.20
CA GLN A 270 -12.53 -3.65 -6.58
C GLN A 270 -11.90 -4.85 -7.33
N GLU A 271 -10.80 -4.64 -8.05
CA GLU A 271 -10.13 -5.73 -8.79
C GLU A 271 -9.18 -6.56 -7.90
N ARG A 272 -8.80 -6.02 -6.74
CA ARG A 272 -7.80 -6.62 -5.84
C ARG A 272 -8.41 -7.18 -4.56
N LEU A 273 -9.54 -6.62 -4.11
CA LEU A 273 -10.22 -6.98 -2.88
C LEU A 273 -11.65 -7.41 -3.18
N ASP A 274 -12.13 -8.44 -2.49
CA ASP A 274 -13.53 -8.85 -2.59
C ASP A 274 -14.46 -7.88 -1.85
N ASP A 275 -15.74 -7.88 -2.24
CA ASP A 275 -16.78 -6.98 -1.71
C ASP A 275 -16.90 -7.02 -0.18
N VAL A 276 -16.69 -8.18 0.46
CA VAL A 276 -16.80 -8.32 1.91
C VAL A 276 -15.62 -7.64 2.59
N THR A 277 -14.41 -7.82 2.04
CA THR A 277 -13.20 -7.12 2.49
C THR A 277 -13.33 -5.61 2.31
N VAL A 278 -13.84 -5.14 1.16
CA VAL A 278 -14.08 -3.70 0.93
C VAL A 278 -15.09 -3.16 1.93
N LYS A 279 -16.21 -3.87 2.16
CA LYS A 279 -17.20 -3.49 3.17
C LYS A 279 -16.62 -3.41 4.58
N ALA A 280 -15.75 -4.37 4.93
CA ALA A 280 -15.05 -4.35 6.21
C ALA A 280 -14.11 -3.13 6.32
N LEU A 281 -13.40 -2.78 5.23
CA LEU A 281 -12.57 -1.58 5.16
C LEU A 281 -13.38 -0.29 5.29
N THR A 282 -14.53 -0.19 4.62
CA THR A 282 -15.45 0.96 4.75
C THR A 282 -15.81 1.21 6.21
N VAL A 283 -16.25 0.17 6.90
CA VAL A 283 -16.59 0.25 8.32
C VAL A 283 -15.36 0.59 9.17
N TYR A 284 -14.22 -0.02 8.88
CA TYR A 284 -12.97 0.22 9.60
C TYR A 284 -12.52 1.68 9.51
N VAL A 285 -12.47 2.23 8.30
CA VAL A 285 -12.13 3.64 8.03
C VAL A 285 -13.12 4.58 8.71
N HIS A 286 -14.42 4.32 8.59
CA HIS A 286 -15.45 5.11 9.27
C HIS A 286 -15.27 5.10 10.79
N THR A 287 -14.64 4.06 11.38
CA THR A 287 -14.43 4.03 12.83
C THR A 287 -13.27 4.89 13.34
N PHE A 288 -12.48 5.50 12.46
CA PHE A 288 -11.42 6.41 12.87
C PHE A 288 -11.94 7.77 13.35
N GLY A 289 -12.79 8.43 12.55
CA GLY A 289 -13.42 9.72 12.88
C GLY A 289 -14.93 9.65 13.13
N GLY A 290 -15.59 8.53 12.79
CA GLY A 290 -17.05 8.41 12.83
C GLY A 290 -17.75 8.87 11.56
N GLY A 291 -17.00 9.16 10.49
CA GLY A 291 -17.51 9.80 9.28
C GLY A 291 -17.78 11.29 9.48
N GLU A 292 -18.29 11.96 8.45
CA GLU A 292 -18.72 13.35 8.55
C GLU A 292 -20.06 13.46 9.31
N LYS A 293 -20.19 14.44 10.21
CA LYS A 293 -21.41 14.70 11.01
C LYS A 293 -22.29 15.79 10.44
#